data_AF-X0T4B5-F1
#
_entry.id   AF-X0T4B5-F1
#
_cell.length_a   1.000
_cell.length_b   1.000
_cell.length_c   1.000
_cell.angle_alpha   90.00
_cell.angle_beta   90.00
_cell.angle_gamma   90.00
#
_symmetry.space_group_name_H-M   'P 1'
#
loop_
_entity.id
_entity.type
_entity.pdbx_description
1 polymer ?
#
loop_
_entity_poly.entity_id
_entity_poly.type
_entity_poly.pdbx_seq_one_letter_code
_entity_poly.pdbx_strand_id
1 'polypeptide(L)'
;GPARNRHYARYAKADFQDMPIEPVADDVLRRITGPWVTLEAMDFEIGARDAWNSFLYAAIRMQGDRESYANFLSQNTIVDDGVGRVLETLRRKGLLENTLIVYSADQGNHFGQHGIWGHSNFFEPTRLYDTATRIPLIVRSPDRETAGRVDETMIGQYDLMPTLLAALGASGHADPRSPGRDFSPLFRNETLAKWGEAVFFEQEETRGIRTPDHLYWQRHPELGRNALFDLRTDPGQRRDVADDPAYAKARKNLDRQVTAFFEHNSDARFDLWKGGEVKGLALSPWKWKKVHGEQWGQPSSQPAEN
;
A
#
# COMPACT_ATOMS: atom_id res chain seq x y z
N GLY A 1 13.38 14.15 -15.82
CA GLY A 1 14.80 14.15 -16.20
C GLY A 1 15.22 12.74 -16.54
N PRO A 2 15.83 12.50 -17.72
CA PRO A 2 16.03 11.16 -18.24
C PRO A 2 16.99 10.33 -17.38
N ALA A 3 16.65 9.06 -17.18
CA ALA A 3 17.47 8.16 -16.40
C ALA A 3 18.78 7.86 -17.14
N ARG A 4 19.90 7.79 -16.39
CA ARG A 4 21.22 7.46 -16.96
C ARG A 4 21.49 5.95 -17.01
N ASN A 5 20.45 5.12 -16.93
CA ASN A 5 20.62 3.67 -16.91
C ASN A 5 20.44 3.03 -18.29
N ARG A 6 20.96 1.81 -18.43
CA ARG A 6 20.98 1.03 -19.69
C ARG A 6 19.59 0.68 -20.25
N HIS A 7 18.54 0.77 -19.43
CA HIS A 7 17.18 0.36 -19.80
C HIS A 7 16.29 1.52 -20.22
N TYR A 8 16.68 2.79 -19.98
CA TYR A 8 15.85 3.95 -20.27
C TYR A 8 15.38 4.01 -21.73
N ALA A 9 16.27 3.71 -22.67
CA ALA A 9 15.97 3.75 -24.11
C ALA A 9 14.81 2.80 -24.51
N ARG A 10 14.60 1.71 -23.75
CA ARG A 10 13.48 0.77 -23.96
C ARG A 10 12.12 1.44 -23.70
N TYR A 11 12.07 2.38 -22.75
CA TYR A 11 10.82 2.99 -22.27
C TYR A 11 10.61 4.42 -22.77
N ALA A 12 11.63 5.07 -23.32
CA ALA A 12 11.55 6.46 -23.80
C ALA A 12 10.42 6.71 -24.83
N LYS A 13 10.01 5.66 -25.56
CA LYS A 13 8.92 5.71 -26.56
C LYS A 13 7.74 4.80 -26.22
N ALA A 14 7.64 4.31 -24.97
CA ALA A 14 6.53 3.44 -24.56
C ALA A 14 5.20 4.21 -24.49
N ASP A 15 4.08 3.50 -24.59
CA ASP A 15 2.74 4.09 -24.61
C ASP A 15 2.08 4.16 -23.23
N PHE A 16 2.76 3.65 -22.18
CA PHE A 16 2.37 3.76 -20.75
C PHE A 16 0.87 3.52 -20.46
N GLN A 17 0.24 2.54 -21.10
CA GLN A 17 -1.22 2.34 -21.06
C GLN A 17 -1.78 2.19 -19.65
N ASP A 18 -1.02 1.58 -18.73
CA ASP A 18 -1.42 1.38 -17.33
C ASP A 18 -1.11 2.56 -16.41
N MET A 19 -0.51 3.64 -16.92
CA MET A 19 -0.15 4.86 -16.19
C MET A 19 -0.89 6.04 -16.81
N PRO A 20 -2.17 6.26 -16.45
CA PRO A 20 -3.01 7.23 -17.13
C PRO A 20 -2.59 8.66 -16.79
N ILE A 21 -2.67 9.54 -17.79
CA ILE A 21 -2.42 10.97 -17.62
C ILE A 21 -3.74 11.65 -17.23
N GLU A 22 -4.10 11.52 -15.95
CA GLU A 22 -5.24 12.21 -15.36
C GLU A 22 -4.83 13.57 -14.76
N PRO A 23 -5.74 14.56 -14.73
CA PRO A 23 -5.51 15.79 -13.97
C PRO A 23 -5.20 15.48 -12.51
N VAL A 24 -4.36 16.31 -11.88
CA VAL A 24 -4.05 16.13 -10.46
C VAL A 24 -5.34 16.25 -9.64
N ALA A 25 -5.54 15.36 -8.66
CA ALA A 25 -6.72 15.38 -7.81
C ALA A 25 -6.82 16.69 -6.99
N ASP A 26 -8.02 17.27 -6.94
CA ASP A 26 -8.27 18.57 -6.31
C ASP A 26 -7.89 18.64 -4.82
N ASP A 27 -8.05 17.55 -4.08
CA ASP A 27 -7.65 17.48 -2.67
C ASP A 27 -6.13 17.47 -2.48
N VAL A 28 -5.39 16.84 -3.42
CA VAL A 28 -3.93 16.87 -3.43
C VAL A 28 -3.43 18.29 -3.74
N LEU A 29 -4.05 18.96 -4.71
CA LEU A 29 -3.75 20.36 -5.03
C LEU A 29 -3.99 21.26 -3.81
N ARG A 30 -5.17 21.17 -3.19
CA ARG A 30 -5.51 21.95 -1.99
C ARG A 30 -4.55 21.74 -0.83
N ARG A 31 -4.04 20.51 -0.65
CA ARG A 31 -3.05 20.20 0.39
C ARG A 31 -1.74 20.96 0.20
N ILE A 32 -1.31 21.14 -1.05
CA ILE A 32 -0.03 21.78 -1.38
C ILE A 32 -0.17 23.30 -1.48
N THR A 33 -1.27 23.79 -2.05
CA THR A 33 -1.46 25.23 -2.27
C THR A 33 -2.04 25.96 -1.05
N GLY A 34 -2.68 25.23 -0.12
CA GLY A 34 -3.53 25.84 0.88
C GLY A 34 -4.58 26.78 0.26
N PRO A 35 -5.24 27.63 1.05
CA PRO A 35 -6.22 28.60 0.55
C PRO A 35 -5.62 29.80 -0.22
N TRP A 36 -4.28 29.92 -0.26
CA TRP A 36 -3.62 31.20 -0.58
C TRP A 36 -2.54 31.14 -1.68
N VAL A 37 -2.19 29.96 -2.20
CA VAL A 37 -1.13 29.83 -3.22
C VAL A 37 -1.75 29.55 -4.60
N THR A 38 -1.42 30.38 -5.60
CA THR A 38 -1.75 30.15 -7.00
C THR A 38 -0.69 29.27 -7.67
N LEU A 39 -1.05 28.52 -8.72
CA LEU A 39 -0.11 27.66 -9.48
C LEU A 39 1.13 28.44 -9.98
N GLU A 40 0.97 29.73 -10.30
CA GLU A 40 2.07 30.62 -10.74
C GLU A 40 3.07 30.97 -9.62
N ALA A 41 2.66 30.93 -8.34
CA ALA A 41 3.54 31.18 -7.20
C ALA A 41 4.36 29.92 -6.78
N MET A 42 4.09 28.75 -7.38
CA MET A 42 4.66 27.46 -6.96
C MET A 42 6.09 27.21 -7.47
N ASP A 43 6.58 27.95 -8.47
CA ASP A 43 7.91 27.73 -9.05
C ASP A 43 9.08 28.26 -8.19
N PHE A 44 8.82 29.00 -7.09
CA PHE A 44 9.89 29.63 -6.30
C PHE A 44 9.83 29.42 -4.77
N GLU A 45 8.66 29.17 -4.16
CA GLU A 45 8.52 29.28 -2.69
C GLU A 45 8.43 27.96 -1.89
N ILE A 46 8.17 26.81 -2.51
CA ILE A 46 7.93 25.56 -1.76
C ILE A 46 9.23 24.93 -1.21
N GLY A 47 10.38 25.31 -1.77
CA GLY A 47 11.69 24.82 -1.30
C GLY A 47 12.08 25.24 0.12
N ALA A 48 11.30 26.11 0.79
CA ALA A 48 11.70 26.74 2.04
C ALA A 48 10.78 26.52 3.27
N ARG A 49 9.65 25.79 3.17
CA ARG A 49 8.69 25.71 4.31
C ARG A 49 8.55 24.35 5.00
N ASP A 50 8.68 23.22 4.30
CA ASP A 50 8.97 21.90 4.92
C ASP A 50 9.37 20.87 3.84
N ALA A 51 10.10 19.82 4.25
CA ALA A 51 10.56 18.76 3.36
C ALA A 51 9.40 17.95 2.75
N TRP A 52 8.23 17.92 3.39
CA TRP A 52 7.11 17.07 2.97
C TRP A 52 6.33 17.66 1.79
N ASN A 53 6.08 18.96 1.80
CA ASN A 53 5.50 19.70 0.69
C ASN A 53 6.42 19.68 -0.52
N SER A 54 7.74 19.57 -0.31
CA SER A 54 8.70 19.34 -1.40
C SER A 54 8.52 17.96 -2.06
N PHE A 55 8.24 16.90 -1.29
CA PHE A 55 7.92 15.57 -1.83
C PHE A 55 6.60 15.55 -2.60
N LEU A 56 5.55 16.14 -2.04
CA LEU A 56 4.24 16.27 -2.69
C LEU A 56 4.34 17.07 -4.00
N TYR A 57 5.11 18.17 -4.00
CA TYR A 57 5.37 18.96 -5.19
C TYR A 57 6.12 18.17 -6.26
N ALA A 58 7.16 17.42 -5.89
CA ALA A 58 7.88 16.55 -6.82
C ALA A 58 6.95 15.50 -7.45
N ALA A 59 6.06 14.90 -6.65
CA ALA A 59 5.05 13.96 -7.12
C ALA A 59 4.10 14.57 -8.16
N ILE A 60 3.61 15.80 -7.94
CA ILE A 60 2.82 16.51 -8.95
C ILE A 60 3.59 16.73 -10.25
N ARG A 61 4.88 17.11 -10.16
CA ARG A 61 5.71 17.34 -11.36
C ARG A 61 5.95 16.05 -12.14
N MET A 62 5.87 14.89 -11.48
CA MET A 62 5.96 13.58 -12.12
C MET A 62 4.64 13.12 -12.74
N GLN A 63 3.50 13.68 -12.31
CA GLN A 63 2.18 13.34 -12.84
C GLN A 63 2.10 13.68 -14.34
N GLY A 64 1.88 12.67 -15.18
CA GLY A 64 1.82 12.83 -16.63
C GLY A 64 3.16 13.06 -17.33
N ASP A 65 4.28 13.09 -16.59
CA ASP A 65 5.61 13.29 -17.18
C ASP A 65 6.16 11.98 -17.75
N ARG A 66 6.15 11.88 -19.08
CA ARG A 66 6.60 10.69 -19.82
C ARG A 66 8.06 10.32 -19.52
N GLU A 67 8.92 11.29 -19.23
CA GLU A 67 10.31 10.99 -18.84
C GLU A 67 10.38 10.31 -17.46
N SER A 68 9.60 10.81 -16.49
CA SER A 68 9.48 10.21 -15.16
C SER A 68 8.93 8.79 -15.24
N TYR A 69 7.96 8.54 -16.13
CA TYR A 69 7.39 7.22 -16.34
C TYR A 69 8.43 6.27 -16.95
N ALA A 70 9.12 6.71 -17.99
CA ALA A 70 10.22 5.96 -18.62
C ALA A 70 11.32 5.65 -17.60
N ASN A 71 11.66 6.62 -16.76
CA ASN A 71 12.65 6.47 -15.71
C ASN A 71 12.21 5.41 -14.69
N PHE A 72 10.99 5.50 -14.16
CA PHE A 72 10.47 4.52 -13.20
C PHE A 72 10.49 3.08 -13.75
N LEU A 73 9.94 2.85 -14.95
CA LEU A 73 9.96 1.50 -15.57
C LEU A 73 11.38 0.99 -15.83
N SER A 74 12.29 1.88 -16.22
CA SER A 74 13.69 1.52 -16.41
C SER A 74 14.36 1.09 -15.11
N GLN A 75 14.04 1.73 -13.97
CA GLN A 75 14.54 1.36 -12.65
C GLN A 75 13.96 0.01 -12.19
N ASN A 76 12.68 -0.27 -12.43
CA ASN A 76 12.09 -1.59 -12.17
C ASN A 76 12.82 -2.70 -12.94
N THR A 77 13.24 -2.42 -14.17
CA THR A 77 14.03 -3.39 -14.97
C THR A 77 15.42 -3.61 -14.38
N ILE A 78 16.02 -2.61 -13.73
CA ILE A 78 17.29 -2.79 -13.00
C ILE A 78 17.09 -3.70 -11.78
N VAL A 79 15.96 -3.55 -11.08
CA VAL A 79 15.61 -4.44 -9.95
C VAL A 79 15.46 -5.86 -10.44
N ASP A 80 14.78 -6.09 -11.56
CA ASP A 80 14.62 -7.41 -12.19
C ASP A 80 15.98 -8.05 -12.56
N ASP A 81 16.90 -7.29 -13.18
CA ASP A 81 18.28 -7.75 -13.42
C ASP A 81 18.98 -8.15 -12.10
N GLY A 82 18.74 -7.39 -11.03
CA GLY A 82 19.25 -7.67 -9.69
C GLY A 82 18.75 -9.01 -9.14
N VAL A 83 17.44 -9.27 -9.26
CA VAL A 83 16.83 -10.55 -8.91
C VAL A 83 17.48 -11.68 -9.72
N GLY A 84 17.63 -11.51 -11.04
CA GLY A 84 18.31 -12.48 -11.90
C GLY A 84 19.74 -12.82 -11.43
N ARG A 85 20.50 -11.81 -10.99
CA ARG A 85 21.86 -12.02 -10.44
C ARG A 85 21.85 -12.81 -9.12
N VAL A 86 20.88 -12.58 -8.25
CA VAL A 86 20.72 -13.33 -7.00
C VAL A 86 20.40 -14.80 -7.33
N LEU A 87 19.40 -15.04 -8.19
CA LEU A 87 19.01 -16.38 -8.61
C LEU A 87 20.16 -17.16 -9.25
N GLU A 88 20.91 -16.51 -10.14
CA GLU A 88 22.05 -17.14 -10.78
C GLU A 88 23.19 -17.44 -9.79
N THR A 89 23.39 -16.58 -8.78
CA THR A 89 24.36 -16.84 -7.72
C THR A 89 23.95 -18.04 -6.86
N LEU A 90 22.66 -18.15 -6.49
CA LEU A 90 22.13 -19.32 -5.81
C LEU A 90 22.31 -20.60 -6.63
N ARG A 91 22.07 -20.54 -7.95
CA ARG A 91 22.26 -21.66 -8.88
C ARG A 91 23.71 -22.12 -8.91
N ARG A 92 24.66 -21.20 -9.15
CA ARG A 92 26.11 -21.52 -9.20
C ARG A 92 26.63 -22.10 -7.89
N LYS A 93 26.06 -21.69 -6.75
CA LYS A 93 26.42 -22.21 -5.42
C LYS A 93 25.72 -23.54 -5.08
N GLY A 94 24.86 -24.05 -5.95
CA GLY A 94 24.07 -25.27 -5.68
C GLY A 94 23.01 -25.09 -4.57
N LEU A 95 22.64 -23.85 -4.24
CA LEU A 95 21.70 -23.55 -3.15
C LEU A 95 20.25 -23.40 -3.64
N LEU A 96 20.06 -23.14 -4.94
CA LEU A 96 18.77 -22.77 -5.50
C LEU A 96 17.67 -23.81 -5.24
N GLU A 97 17.99 -25.10 -5.33
CA GLU A 97 16.99 -26.17 -5.14
C GLU A 97 16.56 -26.36 -3.68
N ASN A 98 17.27 -25.78 -2.70
CA ASN A 98 16.90 -25.80 -1.29
C ASN A 98 16.59 -24.39 -0.75
N THR A 99 16.16 -23.47 -1.61
CA THR A 99 15.84 -22.09 -1.24
C THR A 99 14.38 -21.79 -1.55
N LEU A 100 13.61 -21.41 -0.52
CA LEU A 100 12.33 -20.73 -0.69
C LEU A 100 12.59 -19.28 -1.10
N ILE A 101 12.03 -18.87 -2.24
CA ILE A 101 12.20 -17.50 -2.75
C ILE A 101 10.85 -16.81 -2.73
N VAL A 102 10.79 -15.68 -2.05
CA VAL A 102 9.61 -14.80 -2.00
C VAL A 102 9.99 -13.45 -2.57
N TYR A 103 9.28 -13.01 -3.60
CA TYR A 103 9.37 -11.65 -4.14
C TYR A 103 8.07 -10.91 -3.82
N SER A 104 8.19 -9.72 -3.24
CA SER A 104 7.07 -8.89 -2.85
C SER A 104 7.48 -7.41 -2.79
N ALA A 105 6.52 -6.53 -2.50
CA ALA A 105 6.75 -5.12 -2.22
C ALA A 105 6.20 -4.75 -0.83
N ASP A 106 6.67 -3.64 -0.27
CA ASP A 106 6.11 -3.05 0.95
C ASP A 106 4.76 -2.39 0.67
N GLN A 107 4.61 -1.74 -0.49
CA GLN A 107 3.37 -1.15 -0.97
C GLN A 107 3.39 -0.93 -2.48
N GLY A 108 2.22 -0.62 -3.05
CA GLY A 108 2.08 -0.12 -4.41
C GLY A 108 2.28 1.40 -4.48
N ASN A 109 2.02 1.96 -5.65
CA ASN A 109 2.07 3.40 -5.86
C ASN A 109 1.08 3.79 -6.95
N HIS A 110 0.52 4.98 -6.85
CA HIS A 110 -0.21 5.57 -7.95
C HIS A 110 0.79 6.10 -8.98
N PHE A 111 0.57 5.76 -10.24
CA PHE A 111 1.36 6.21 -11.38
C PHE A 111 0.49 7.04 -12.33
N GLY A 112 -0.46 7.78 -11.76
CA GLY A 112 -1.40 8.63 -12.46
C GLY A 112 -2.86 8.24 -12.29
N GLN A 113 -3.14 7.02 -11.85
CA GLN A 113 -4.50 6.63 -11.48
C GLN A 113 -5.01 7.49 -10.32
N HIS A 114 -6.26 7.93 -10.42
CA HIS A 114 -6.90 8.80 -9.44
C HIS A 114 -6.25 10.18 -9.33
N GLY A 115 -5.60 10.64 -10.40
CA GLY A 115 -5.02 11.97 -10.50
C GLY A 115 -3.80 12.19 -9.61
N ILE A 116 -2.98 11.16 -9.38
CA ILE A 116 -1.74 11.36 -8.61
C ILE A 116 -0.64 10.39 -9.03
N TRP A 117 0.60 10.88 -8.96
CA TRP A 117 1.80 10.06 -8.90
C TRP A 117 2.29 10.06 -7.45
N GLY A 118 2.09 8.98 -6.70
CA GLY A 118 2.42 8.95 -5.27
C GLY A 118 1.59 7.97 -4.46
N HIS A 119 1.72 8.02 -3.14
CA HIS A 119 1.15 7.01 -2.24
C HIS A 119 -0.20 7.43 -1.65
N SER A 120 -0.89 6.46 -1.02
CA SER A 120 -2.20 6.59 -0.38
C SER A 120 -2.36 7.76 0.60
N ASN A 121 -1.26 8.17 1.22
CA ASN A 121 -1.15 9.24 2.21
C ASN A 121 -1.03 10.65 1.61
N PHE A 122 -0.94 10.77 0.28
CA PHE A 122 -0.91 12.08 -0.39
C PHE A 122 -2.32 12.65 -0.57
N PHE A 123 -3.33 11.79 -0.53
CA PHE A 123 -4.73 12.19 -0.45
C PHE A 123 -5.11 12.65 0.96
N GLU A 124 -6.14 13.48 1.03
CA GLU A 124 -6.67 14.00 2.30
C GLU A 124 -8.21 13.96 2.27
N PRO A 125 -8.85 13.00 2.96
CA PRO A 125 -8.27 11.91 3.76
C PRO A 125 -7.52 10.87 2.93
N THR A 126 -6.74 10.01 3.59
CA THR A 126 -6.01 8.91 2.93
C THR A 126 -6.95 8.04 2.09
N ARG A 127 -6.44 7.53 0.95
CA ARG A 127 -7.19 6.69 0.02
C ARG A 127 -6.47 5.39 -0.26
N LEU A 128 -7.19 4.30 -0.09
CA LEU A 128 -6.67 2.95 0.07
C LEU A 128 -6.93 2.09 -1.19
N TYR A 129 -6.75 2.68 -2.36
CA TYR A 129 -7.01 2.06 -3.66
C TYR A 129 -6.06 0.89 -3.95
N ASP A 130 -6.55 -0.13 -4.67
CA ASP A 130 -5.75 -1.30 -5.09
C ASP A 130 -4.44 -0.93 -5.79
N THR A 131 -4.35 0.20 -6.51
CA THR A 131 -3.10 0.67 -7.15
C THR A 131 -1.95 0.89 -6.17
N ALA A 132 -2.26 1.25 -4.92
CA ALA A 132 -1.27 1.47 -3.87
C ALA A 132 -1.22 0.35 -2.82
N THR A 133 -2.23 -0.51 -2.76
CA THR A 133 -2.36 -1.53 -1.69
C THR A 133 -2.24 -2.96 -2.18
N ARG A 134 -2.54 -3.23 -3.46
CA ARG A 134 -2.34 -4.53 -4.09
C ARG A 134 -0.92 -4.63 -4.64
N ILE A 135 -0.10 -5.44 -3.97
CA ILE A 135 1.32 -5.64 -4.27
C ILE A 135 1.58 -6.97 -5.00
N PRO A 136 2.72 -7.12 -5.70
CA PRO A 136 3.14 -8.42 -6.18
C PRO A 136 3.44 -9.36 -5.01
N LEU A 137 3.10 -10.65 -5.18
CA LEU A 137 3.57 -11.73 -4.33
C LEU A 137 3.88 -12.93 -5.23
N ILE A 138 5.16 -13.26 -5.39
CA ILE A 138 5.62 -14.41 -6.18
C ILE A 138 6.42 -15.31 -5.25
N VAL A 139 6.05 -16.58 -5.20
CA VAL A 139 6.74 -17.58 -4.39
C VAL A 139 7.26 -18.71 -5.28
N ARG A 140 8.54 -19.04 -5.12
CA ARG A 140 9.14 -20.28 -5.63
C ARG A 140 9.48 -21.17 -4.44
N SER A 141 8.71 -22.23 -4.26
CA SER A 141 9.04 -23.30 -3.33
C SER A 141 10.17 -24.20 -3.87
N PRO A 142 10.97 -24.83 -2.99
CA PRO A 142 11.96 -25.83 -3.37
C PRO A 142 11.40 -27.02 -4.16
N ASP A 143 10.22 -27.53 -3.77
CA ASP A 143 9.56 -28.68 -4.38
C ASP A 143 8.98 -28.39 -5.78
N ARG A 144 8.70 -27.12 -6.07
CA ARG A 144 8.14 -26.61 -7.33
C ARG A 144 6.83 -27.28 -7.74
N GLU A 145 6.07 -27.86 -6.80
CA GLU A 145 4.83 -28.59 -7.11
C GLU A 145 3.77 -27.69 -7.76
N THR A 146 3.77 -26.41 -7.41
CA THR A 146 2.84 -25.40 -7.92
C THR A 146 3.49 -24.43 -8.91
N ALA A 147 4.60 -24.83 -9.56
CA ALA A 147 5.28 -23.97 -10.54
C ALA A 147 4.34 -23.53 -11.68
N GLY A 148 4.26 -22.22 -11.92
CA GLY A 148 3.39 -21.63 -12.94
C GLY A 148 1.93 -21.45 -12.52
N ARG A 149 1.55 -21.89 -11.31
CA ARG A 149 0.21 -21.65 -10.76
C ARG A 149 0.00 -20.16 -10.45
N VAL A 150 -1.18 -19.67 -10.75
CA VAL A 150 -1.69 -18.36 -10.30
C VAL A 150 -2.80 -18.64 -9.30
N ASP A 151 -2.79 -17.93 -8.17
CA ASP A 151 -3.76 -18.07 -7.08
C ASP A 151 -4.42 -16.72 -6.81
N GLU A 152 -5.75 -16.72 -6.65
CA GLU A 152 -6.56 -15.53 -6.35
C GLU A 152 -6.88 -15.38 -4.86
N THR A 153 -6.33 -16.26 -4.02
CA THR A 153 -6.47 -16.21 -2.56
C THR A 153 -6.03 -14.84 -2.03
N MET A 154 -6.86 -14.26 -1.17
CA MET A 154 -6.59 -12.99 -0.52
C MET A 154 -5.52 -13.15 0.57
N ILE A 155 -4.27 -12.78 0.25
CA ILE A 155 -3.12 -12.82 1.16
C ILE A 155 -2.76 -11.40 1.61
N GLY A 156 -2.64 -11.17 2.92
CA GLY A 156 -2.12 -9.94 3.49
C GLY A 156 -0.62 -10.05 3.77
N GLN A 157 0.10 -8.93 3.82
CA GLN A 157 1.53 -8.95 4.16
C GLN A 157 1.81 -9.56 5.54
N TYR A 158 0.89 -9.41 6.49
CA TYR A 158 0.99 -10.00 7.82
C TYR A 158 0.99 -11.55 7.80
N ASP A 159 0.54 -12.18 6.70
CA ASP A 159 0.55 -13.64 6.52
C ASP A 159 1.96 -14.17 6.14
N LEU A 160 2.89 -13.31 5.71
CA LEU A 160 4.24 -13.74 5.31
C LEU A 160 5.03 -14.33 6.48
N MET A 161 4.99 -13.68 7.64
CA MET A 161 5.77 -14.13 8.80
C MET A 161 5.40 -15.57 9.26
N PRO A 162 4.12 -15.89 9.56
CA PRO A 162 3.76 -17.27 9.93
C PRO A 162 4.04 -18.28 8.81
N THR A 163 3.90 -17.88 7.55
CA THR A 163 4.23 -18.73 6.39
C THR A 163 5.72 -19.06 6.31
N LEU A 164 6.59 -18.07 6.51
CA LEU A 164 8.04 -18.27 6.54
C LEU A 164 8.46 -19.13 7.73
N LEU A 165 7.89 -18.88 8.92
CA LEU A 165 8.13 -19.70 10.10
C LEU A 165 7.71 -21.16 9.86
N ALA A 166 6.56 -21.39 9.22
CA ALA A 166 6.12 -22.73 8.87
C ALA A 166 7.05 -23.42 7.88
N ALA A 167 7.46 -22.72 6.82
CA ALA A 167 8.42 -23.25 5.85
C ALA A 167 9.79 -23.59 6.47
N LEU A 168 10.16 -22.92 7.57
CA LEU A 168 11.39 -23.18 8.33
C LEU A 168 11.22 -24.22 9.45
N GLY A 169 10.04 -24.82 9.61
CA GLY A 169 9.75 -25.75 10.72
C GLY A 169 9.70 -25.08 12.09
N ALA A 170 9.47 -23.77 12.12
CA ALA A 170 9.52 -22.91 13.30
C ALA A 170 8.15 -22.29 13.65
N SER A 171 7.03 -22.88 13.21
CA SER A 171 5.66 -22.36 13.40
C SER A 171 5.32 -21.99 14.86
N GLY A 172 5.95 -22.65 15.84
CA GLY A 172 5.78 -22.35 17.26
C GLY A 172 6.26 -20.96 17.69
N HIS A 173 6.98 -20.21 16.84
CA HIS A 173 7.46 -18.85 17.12
C HIS A 173 6.57 -17.75 16.53
N ALA A 174 5.43 -18.10 15.93
CA ALA A 174 4.49 -17.09 15.43
C ALA A 174 3.96 -16.24 16.60
N ASP A 175 3.94 -14.91 16.44
CA ASP A 175 3.34 -14.02 17.44
C ASP A 175 1.82 -14.28 17.49
N PRO A 176 1.26 -14.77 18.61
CA PRO A 176 -0.17 -15.07 18.70
C PRO A 176 -1.06 -13.82 18.61
N ARG A 177 -0.49 -12.62 18.69
CA ARG A 177 -1.21 -11.35 18.49
C ARG A 177 -1.25 -10.90 17.03
N SER A 178 -0.44 -11.52 16.17
CA SER A 178 -0.48 -11.20 14.74
C SER A 178 -1.74 -11.80 14.10
N PRO A 179 -2.47 -11.05 13.26
CA PRO A 179 -3.59 -11.60 12.49
C PRO A 179 -3.13 -12.57 11.37
N GLY A 180 -1.82 -12.70 11.17
CA GLY A 180 -1.22 -13.50 10.13
C GLY A 180 -1.51 -14.99 10.23
N ARG A 181 -1.67 -15.61 9.06
CA ARG A 181 -1.91 -17.05 8.91
C ARG A 181 -0.93 -17.65 7.92
N ASP A 182 -0.66 -18.93 8.10
CA ASP A 182 0.25 -19.68 7.25
C ASP A 182 -0.45 -20.12 5.94
N PHE A 183 0.03 -19.62 4.80
CA PHE A 183 -0.42 -20.05 3.47
C PHE A 183 0.53 -21.03 2.77
N SER A 184 1.57 -21.54 3.45
CA SER A 184 2.50 -22.51 2.89
C SER A 184 1.87 -23.83 2.41
N PRO A 185 0.68 -24.29 2.89
CA PRO A 185 -0.02 -25.40 2.26
C PRO A 185 -0.29 -25.18 0.75
N LEU A 186 -0.49 -23.93 0.31
CA LEU A 186 -0.66 -23.61 -1.11
C LEU A 186 0.56 -24.00 -1.95
N PHE A 187 1.76 -24.06 -1.36
CA PHE A 187 2.97 -24.42 -2.10
C PHE A 187 2.94 -25.87 -2.59
N ARG A 188 2.24 -26.74 -1.85
CA ARG A 188 2.04 -28.17 -2.10
C ARG A 188 0.68 -28.49 -2.73
N ASN A 189 0.04 -27.48 -3.33
CA ASN A 189 -1.30 -27.58 -3.92
C ASN A 189 -2.39 -28.04 -2.93
N GLU A 190 -2.19 -27.80 -1.63
CA GLU A 190 -3.16 -28.10 -0.59
C GLU A 190 -4.15 -26.93 -0.43
N THR A 191 -5.36 -27.23 0.04
CA THR A 191 -6.37 -26.20 0.32
C THR A 191 -6.17 -25.58 1.71
N LEU A 192 -6.30 -24.26 1.82
CA LEU A 192 -6.23 -23.57 3.10
C LEU A 192 -7.53 -23.72 3.88
N ALA A 193 -7.49 -24.43 5.01
CA ALA A 193 -8.62 -24.52 5.92
C ALA A 193 -8.89 -23.16 6.58
N LYS A 194 -10.11 -22.62 6.44
CA LYS A 194 -10.58 -21.40 7.12
C LYS A 194 -9.77 -20.11 6.81
N TRP A 195 -9.37 -19.93 5.55
CA TRP A 195 -8.62 -18.74 5.12
C TRP A 195 -9.47 -17.46 4.98
N GLY A 196 -10.78 -17.56 4.83
CA GLY A 196 -11.62 -16.38 4.59
C GLY A 196 -11.27 -15.65 3.28
N GLU A 197 -12.04 -14.61 2.98
CA GLU A 197 -12.01 -13.93 1.67
C GLU A 197 -11.76 -12.42 1.83
N ALA A 198 -10.93 -12.04 2.81
CA ALA A 198 -10.71 -10.63 3.13
C ALA A 198 -9.28 -10.34 3.60
N VAL A 199 -8.74 -9.20 3.17
CA VAL A 199 -7.52 -8.59 3.71
C VAL A 199 -7.87 -7.25 4.33
N PHE A 200 -7.27 -6.97 5.49
CA PHE A 200 -7.51 -5.75 6.26
C PHE A 200 -6.21 -4.93 6.33
N PHE A 201 -6.32 -3.61 6.29
CA PHE A 201 -5.16 -2.72 6.27
C PHE A 201 -5.56 -1.33 6.75
N GLU A 202 -4.61 -0.53 7.18
CA GLU A 202 -4.85 0.80 7.74
C GLU A 202 -3.79 1.77 7.23
N GLN A 203 -4.20 3.01 6.96
CA GLN A 203 -3.30 4.13 6.74
C GLN A 203 -3.89 5.37 7.41
N GLU A 204 -3.25 5.78 8.51
CA GLU A 204 -3.71 6.89 9.36
C GLU A 204 -5.21 6.76 9.74
N GLU A 205 -6.04 7.72 9.31
CA GLU A 205 -7.46 7.79 9.65
C GLU A 205 -8.37 6.83 8.88
N THR A 206 -7.82 6.04 7.96
CA THR A 206 -8.59 5.14 7.10
C THR A 206 -8.22 3.69 7.35
N ARG A 207 -9.22 2.89 7.76
CA ARG A 207 -9.17 1.42 7.84
C ARG A 207 -9.85 0.83 6.61
N GLY A 208 -9.23 -0.18 6.01
CA GLY A 208 -9.66 -0.83 4.79
C GLY A 208 -9.98 -2.31 5.00
N ILE A 209 -10.97 -2.79 4.24
CA ILE A 209 -11.19 -4.22 3.97
C ILE A 209 -11.33 -4.41 2.46
N ARG A 210 -10.57 -5.38 1.94
CA ARG A 210 -10.63 -5.82 0.54
C ARG A 210 -11.11 -7.26 0.50
N THR A 211 -12.26 -7.49 -0.13
CA THR A 211 -12.81 -8.81 -0.48
C THR A 211 -12.81 -8.94 -2.00
N PRO A 212 -12.95 -10.14 -2.62
CA PRO A 212 -12.96 -10.29 -4.08
C PRO A 212 -13.83 -9.26 -4.81
N ASP A 213 -15.01 -9.00 -4.25
CA ASP A 213 -16.03 -8.17 -4.88
C ASP A 213 -16.05 -6.71 -4.41
N HIS A 214 -15.48 -6.38 -3.26
CA HIS A 214 -15.63 -5.05 -2.66
C HIS A 214 -14.33 -4.52 -2.04
N LEU A 215 -14.16 -3.21 -2.13
CA LEU A 215 -13.22 -2.45 -1.32
C LEU A 215 -14.00 -1.46 -0.47
N TYR A 216 -13.86 -1.55 0.86
CA TYR A 216 -14.54 -0.65 1.79
C TYR A 216 -13.54 0.06 2.69
N TRP A 217 -13.76 1.36 2.85
CA TRP A 217 -12.97 2.23 3.71
C TRP A 217 -13.84 2.73 4.86
N GLN A 218 -13.49 2.34 6.08
CA GLN A 218 -14.01 2.92 7.30
C GLN A 218 -13.07 4.06 7.71
N ARG A 219 -13.59 5.28 7.80
CA ARG A 219 -12.81 6.45 8.22
C ARG A 219 -13.14 6.84 9.65
N HIS A 220 -12.16 7.44 10.32
CA HIS A 220 -12.39 8.00 11.64
C HIS A 220 -13.54 9.03 11.55
N PRO A 221 -14.57 8.96 12.42
CA PRO A 221 -15.80 9.75 12.27
C PRO A 221 -15.59 11.26 12.18
N GLU A 222 -14.54 11.78 12.81
CA GLU A 222 -14.19 13.20 12.80
C GLU A 222 -13.31 13.65 11.63
N LEU A 223 -12.74 12.69 10.88
CA LEU A 223 -11.71 12.95 9.88
C LEU A 223 -12.16 12.63 8.45
N GLY A 224 -13.24 11.88 8.25
CA GLY A 224 -13.75 11.66 6.91
C GLY A 224 -15.00 10.77 6.84
N ARG A 225 -15.56 10.70 5.63
CA ARG A 225 -16.68 9.81 5.31
C ARG A 225 -16.16 8.47 4.81
N ASN A 226 -16.88 7.41 5.16
CA ASN A 226 -16.62 6.07 4.63
C ASN A 226 -16.82 6.04 3.11
N ALA A 227 -16.16 5.10 2.44
CA ALA A 227 -16.30 4.88 0.99
C ALA A 227 -16.45 3.38 0.69
N LEU A 228 -17.16 3.04 -0.39
CA LEU A 228 -17.36 1.66 -0.82
C LEU A 228 -17.28 1.57 -2.34
N PHE A 229 -16.55 0.59 -2.86
CA PHE A 229 -16.41 0.32 -4.28
C PHE A 229 -16.85 -1.11 -4.60
N ASP A 230 -17.67 -1.29 -5.66
CA ASP A 230 -18.05 -2.60 -6.21
C ASP A 230 -17.09 -2.98 -7.33
N LEU A 231 -16.16 -3.86 -7.02
CA LEU A 231 -15.03 -4.20 -7.89
C LEU A 231 -15.41 -5.09 -9.07
N ARG A 232 -16.61 -5.70 -9.03
CA ARG A 232 -17.13 -6.49 -10.16
C ARG A 232 -17.56 -5.58 -11.30
N THR A 233 -18.11 -4.41 -10.96
CA THR A 233 -18.62 -3.44 -11.94
C THR A 233 -17.68 -2.25 -12.15
N ASP A 234 -16.81 -1.98 -11.18
CA ASP A 234 -15.87 -0.87 -11.16
C ASP A 234 -14.51 -1.31 -10.60
N PRO A 235 -13.77 -2.16 -11.33
CA PRO A 235 -12.43 -2.59 -10.93
C PRO A 235 -11.43 -1.42 -10.85
N GLY A 236 -11.74 -0.29 -11.51
CA GLY A 236 -10.96 0.94 -11.47
C GLY A 236 -11.26 1.83 -10.26
N GLN A 237 -12.22 1.47 -9.39
CA GLN A 237 -12.57 2.17 -8.14
C GLN A 237 -12.88 3.66 -8.37
N ARG A 238 -13.64 3.97 -9.43
CA ARG A 238 -14.00 5.33 -9.84
C ARG A 238 -15.31 5.82 -9.24
N ARG A 239 -16.18 4.93 -8.79
CA ARG A 239 -17.50 5.25 -8.24
C ARG A 239 -17.61 4.76 -6.81
N ASP A 240 -17.64 5.72 -5.89
CA ASP A 240 -18.04 5.46 -4.51
C ASP A 240 -19.56 5.22 -4.46
N VAL A 241 -19.95 4.06 -3.94
CA VAL A 241 -21.34 3.61 -3.78
C VAL A 241 -21.76 3.51 -2.30
N ALA A 242 -21.00 4.09 -1.36
CA ALA A 242 -21.29 3.98 0.08
C ALA A 242 -22.68 4.52 0.48
N ASP A 243 -23.16 5.56 -0.20
CA ASP A 243 -24.47 6.18 0.04
C ASP A 243 -25.60 5.53 -0.78
N ASP A 244 -25.29 4.59 -1.68
CA ASP A 244 -26.29 3.91 -2.50
C ASP A 244 -27.08 2.89 -1.65
N PRO A 245 -28.41 3.03 -1.53
CA PRO A 245 -29.24 2.11 -0.73
C PRO A 245 -29.12 0.64 -1.16
N ALA A 246 -28.80 0.36 -2.42
CA ALA A 246 -28.60 -1.01 -2.91
C ALA A 246 -27.43 -1.71 -2.22
N TYR A 247 -26.43 -0.94 -1.76
CA TYR A 247 -25.23 -1.44 -1.11
C TYR A 247 -25.29 -1.37 0.42
N ALA A 248 -26.39 -0.89 1.01
CA ALA A 248 -26.49 -0.68 2.46
C ALA A 248 -26.22 -1.94 3.30
N LYS A 249 -26.69 -3.11 2.82
CA LYS A 249 -26.42 -4.40 3.50
C LYS A 249 -24.94 -4.78 3.43
N ALA A 250 -24.33 -4.65 2.25
CA ALA A 250 -22.91 -4.93 2.05
C ALA A 250 -22.05 -3.99 2.91
N ARG A 251 -22.31 -2.68 2.84
CA ARG A 251 -21.66 -1.66 3.66
C ARG A 251 -21.72 -1.99 5.14
N LYS A 252 -22.91 -2.27 5.69
CA LYS A 252 -23.08 -2.61 7.11
C LYS A 252 -22.31 -3.88 7.50
N ASN A 253 -22.25 -4.87 6.62
CA ASN A 253 -21.51 -6.10 6.88
C ASN A 253 -19.99 -5.90 6.87
N LEU A 254 -19.48 -5.15 5.89
CA LEU A 254 -18.06 -4.83 5.78
C LEU A 254 -17.60 -3.95 6.94
N ASP A 255 -18.39 -2.93 7.28
CA ASP A 255 -18.15 -2.03 8.43
C ASP A 255 -17.96 -2.80 9.74
N ARG A 256 -18.88 -3.72 10.04
CA ARG A 256 -18.78 -4.60 11.22
C ARG A 256 -17.53 -5.47 11.19
N GLN A 257 -17.13 -5.99 10.02
CA GLN A 257 -15.93 -6.82 9.91
C GLN A 257 -14.66 -6.00 10.15
N VAL A 258 -14.58 -4.77 9.61
CA VAL A 258 -13.45 -3.86 9.87
C VAL A 258 -13.34 -3.58 11.36
N THR A 259 -14.45 -3.17 11.99
CA THR A 259 -14.48 -2.90 13.43
C THR A 259 -14.02 -4.10 14.24
N ALA A 260 -14.60 -5.29 13.99
CA ALA A 260 -14.22 -6.51 14.70
C ALA A 260 -12.74 -6.88 14.51
N PHE A 261 -12.20 -6.72 13.30
CA PHE A 261 -10.80 -7.01 13.02
C PHE A 261 -9.87 -6.10 13.82
N PHE A 262 -10.07 -4.78 13.78
CA PHE A 262 -9.19 -3.84 14.47
C PHE A 262 -9.42 -3.81 15.99
N GLU A 263 -10.62 -4.11 16.48
CA GLU A 263 -10.84 -4.31 17.92
C GLU A 263 -10.07 -5.50 18.49
N HIS A 264 -9.92 -6.56 17.70
CA HIS A 264 -9.22 -7.77 18.12
C HIS A 264 -7.70 -7.70 17.94
N ASN A 265 -7.23 -7.08 16.85
CA ASN A 265 -5.83 -7.20 16.41
C ASN A 265 -4.99 -5.93 16.65
N SER A 266 -5.58 -4.79 17.00
CA SER A 266 -4.81 -3.57 17.25
C SER A 266 -4.13 -3.59 18.63
N ASP A 267 -2.86 -3.17 18.67
CA ASP A 267 -2.19 -2.81 19.92
C ASP A 267 -2.67 -1.43 20.35
N ALA A 268 -3.37 -1.36 21.49
CA ALA A 268 -3.97 -0.12 21.99
C ALA A 268 -2.96 1.04 22.14
N ARG A 269 -1.67 0.73 22.36
CA ARG A 269 -0.62 1.77 22.45
C ARG A 269 -0.41 2.50 21.14
N PHE A 270 -0.69 1.85 20.01
CA PHE A 270 -0.44 2.38 18.66
C PHE A 270 -1.72 2.59 17.86
N ASP A 271 -2.89 2.38 18.46
CA ASP A 271 -4.19 2.54 17.82
C ASP A 271 -4.58 4.03 17.81
N LEU A 272 -4.28 4.71 16.71
CA LEU A 272 -4.59 6.13 16.53
C LEU A 272 -6.08 6.44 16.66
N TRP A 273 -6.98 5.50 16.35
CA TRP A 273 -8.42 5.69 16.53
C TRP A 273 -8.84 5.72 18.00
N LYS A 274 -8.01 5.18 18.90
CA LYS A 274 -8.25 5.12 20.34
C LYS A 274 -7.30 6.03 21.14
N GLY A 275 -6.62 6.96 20.47
CA GLY A 275 -5.71 7.91 21.10
C GLY A 275 -4.30 7.37 21.33
N GLY A 276 -3.95 6.22 20.76
CA GLY A 276 -2.59 5.69 20.76
C GLY A 276 -1.60 6.58 19.98
N GLU A 277 -0.31 6.25 20.07
CA GLU A 277 0.78 7.01 19.47
C GLU A 277 1.23 6.39 18.13
N VAL A 278 1.97 7.14 17.31
CA VAL A 278 2.60 6.56 16.11
C VAL A 278 3.86 5.77 16.46
N LYS A 279 4.08 4.66 15.76
CA LYS A 279 5.35 3.91 15.84
C LYS A 279 6.53 4.64 15.18
N GLY A 280 6.24 5.50 14.22
CA GLY A 280 7.21 6.27 13.47
C GLY A 280 6.75 7.71 13.33
N LEU A 281 6.26 8.07 12.14
CA LEU A 281 5.81 9.42 11.81
C LEU A 281 4.32 9.41 11.45
N ALA A 282 3.52 10.30 12.04
CA ALA A 282 2.24 10.69 11.45
C ALA A 282 2.47 11.92 10.57
N LEU A 283 1.99 11.88 9.34
CA LEU A 283 2.23 12.92 8.35
C LEU A 283 1.33 14.13 8.55
N SER A 284 0.24 13.92 9.28
CA SER A 284 -0.71 14.97 9.63
C SER A 284 -0.97 14.98 11.15
N PRO A 285 0.04 15.26 12.00
CA PRO A 285 -0.10 15.20 13.47
C PRO A 285 -1.23 16.08 14.00
N TRP A 286 -1.48 17.22 13.33
CA TRP A 286 -2.54 18.16 13.67
C TRP A 286 -3.94 17.54 13.64
N LYS A 287 -4.19 16.52 12.80
CA LYS A 287 -5.48 15.79 12.78
C LYS A 287 -5.73 15.07 14.09
N TRP A 288 -4.72 14.37 14.55
CA TRP A 288 -4.80 13.57 15.77
C TRP A 288 -4.81 14.44 17.02
N LYS A 289 -4.13 15.58 17.01
CA LYS A 289 -4.29 16.62 18.03
C LYS A 289 -5.69 17.22 18.06
N LYS A 290 -6.31 17.42 16.90
CA LYS A 290 -7.70 17.88 16.82
C LYS A 290 -8.67 16.87 17.44
N VAL A 291 -8.45 15.58 17.23
CA VAL A 291 -9.31 14.50 17.75
C VAL A 291 -9.06 14.21 19.23
N HIS A 292 -7.80 14.11 19.65
CA HIS A 292 -7.41 13.62 20.98
C HIS A 292 -6.91 14.71 21.93
N GLY A 293 -6.79 15.96 21.46
CA GLY A 293 -6.27 17.11 22.21
C GLY A 293 -4.79 17.41 21.93
N GLU A 294 -4.36 18.63 22.25
CA GLU A 294 -2.99 19.14 21.97
C GLU A 294 -1.87 18.35 22.65
N GLN A 295 -2.19 17.65 23.74
CA GLN A 295 -1.29 16.75 24.46
C GLN A 295 -0.99 15.46 23.69
N TRP A 296 -1.78 15.12 22.67
CA TRP A 296 -1.48 13.99 21.79
C TRP A 296 -0.19 14.28 21.02
N GLY A 297 0.80 13.42 21.22
CA GLY A 297 2.16 13.60 20.75
C GLY A 297 2.65 12.43 19.92
N GLN A 298 3.67 12.70 19.11
CA GLN A 298 4.47 11.65 18.48
C GLN A 298 5.69 11.39 19.38
N PRO A 299 6.28 10.18 19.36
CA PRO A 299 7.58 9.97 19.99
C PRO A 299 8.53 11.08 19.56
N SER A 300 9.25 11.69 20.51
CA SER A 300 10.27 12.67 20.15
C SER A 300 11.24 11.99 19.20
N SER A 301 11.50 12.60 18.05
CA SER A 301 12.47 12.13 17.07
C SER A 301 13.91 12.32 17.58
N GLN A 302 14.18 11.98 18.84
CA GLN A 302 15.54 11.72 19.27
C GLN A 302 15.90 10.34 18.73
N PRO A 303 16.99 10.22 17.94
CA PRO A 303 17.58 8.91 17.72
C PRO A 303 17.81 8.30 19.10
N ALA A 304 17.42 7.04 19.30
CA ALA A 304 17.88 6.31 20.46
C ALA A 304 19.41 6.33 20.42
N GLU A 305 20.03 7.17 21.26
CA GLU A 305 21.44 7.03 21.56
C GLU A 305 21.58 5.79 22.45
N ASN A 306 22.21 4.77 21.84
CA ASN A 306 22.76 3.53 22.41
C ASN A 306 21.82 2.35 22.61
#